data_AF-A0A370VM19-F1
#
_entry.id   AF-A0A370VM19-F1
#
_cell.length_a   1.000
_cell.length_b   1.000
_cell.length_c   1.000
_cell.angle_alpha   90.00
_cell.angle_beta   90.00
_cell.angle_gamma   90.00
#
_symmetry.space_group_name_H-M   'P 1'
#
loop_
_entity.id
_entity.type
_entity.pdbx_description
1 polymer ?
#
loop_
_entity_poly.entity_id
_entity_poly.type
_entity_poly.pdbx_seq_one_letter_code
_entity_poly.pdbx_strand_id
1 'polypeptide(L)' 'MTTALNRSRDDKLTLAELCKDLKISRSTFYDWRAKGRAPRCIKLPNGDLRIRRSDYEHWLNDREDYV' A
#
# COMPACT_ATOMS: atom_id res chain seq x y z
N MET A 1 17.95 22.42 -13.86
CA MET A 1 17.68 21.21 -13.04
C MET A 1 16.22 21.21 -12.65
N THR A 2 15.34 20.69 -13.52
CA THR A 2 13.91 20.53 -13.23
C THR A 2 13.34 19.57 -14.27
N THR A 3 12.59 18.55 -13.86
CA THR A 3 11.24 18.17 -14.34
C THR A 3 10.91 16.75 -13.84
N ALA A 4 9.71 16.61 -13.28
CA ALA A 4 9.18 15.47 -12.54
C ALA A 4 9.35 14.09 -13.21
N LEU A 5 9.89 13.14 -12.44
CA LEU A 5 9.99 11.73 -12.85
C LEU A 5 8.60 11.08 -12.86
N ASN A 6 8.03 10.96 -14.06
CA ASN A 6 7.12 9.90 -14.54
C ASN A 6 6.03 9.40 -13.56
N ARG A 7 4.98 10.21 -13.40
CA ARG A 7 3.83 9.95 -12.51
C ARG A 7 2.69 9.15 -13.16
N SER A 8 2.97 8.12 -13.97
CA SER A 8 1.88 7.52 -14.79
C SER A 8 1.94 6.03 -15.15
N ARG A 9 2.75 5.16 -14.53
CA ARG A 9 2.71 3.72 -14.90
C ARG A 9 2.64 2.68 -13.77
N ASP A 10 2.74 3.09 -12.51
CA ASP A 10 2.54 2.20 -11.36
C ASP A 10 1.66 2.87 -10.30
N ASP A 11 0.38 3.04 -10.62
CA ASP A 11 -0.61 3.62 -9.70
C ASP A 11 -0.97 2.64 -8.56
N LYS A 12 -0.63 1.35 -8.70
CA LYS A 12 -1.14 0.28 -7.84
C LYS A 12 -0.07 -0.74 -7.47
N LEU A 13 0.29 -0.73 -6.20
CA LEU A 13 1.15 -1.71 -5.55
C LEU A 13 0.44 -3.05 -5.42
N THR A 14 1.18 -4.13 -5.62
CA THR A 14 0.75 -5.47 -5.20
C THR A 14 0.96 -5.68 -3.70
N LEU A 15 0.31 -6.70 -3.15
CA LEU A 15 0.55 -7.10 -1.76
C LEU A 15 2.04 -7.43 -1.51
N ALA A 16 2.71 -8.05 -2.47
CA ALA A 16 4.12 -8.42 -2.35
C ALA A 16 5.02 -7.19 -2.27
N GLU A 17 4.76 -6.17 -3.08
CA GLU A 17 5.50 -4.90 -3.05
C GLU A 17 5.29 -4.16 -1.73
N LEU A 18 4.05 -4.07 -1.25
CA LEU A 18 3.74 -3.45 0.04
C LEU A 18 4.42 -4.18 1.21
N CYS A 19 4.38 -5.52 1.21
CA CYS A 19 5.06 -6.31 2.24
C CYS A 19 6.57 -6.10 2.20
N LYS A 20 7.16 -5.99 1.00
CA LYS A 20 8.59 -5.72 0.81
C LYS A 20 8.98 -4.33 1.31
N ASP A 21 8.16 -3.32 1.01
CA ASP A 21 8.38 -1.92 1.41
C ASP A 21 8.36 -1.76 2.94
N LEU A 22 7.30 -2.27 3.57
CA LEU A 22 7.14 -2.24 5.03
C LEU A 22 7.99 -3.27 5.78
N LYS A 23 8.68 -4.16 5.07
CA LYS A 23 9.43 -5.30 5.63
C LYS A 23 8.59 -6.18 6.55
N ILE A 24 7.34 -6.43 6.18
CA ILE A 24 6.41 -7.30 6.92
C ILE A 24 6.09 -8.57 6.14
N SER A 25 5.57 -9.57 6.84
CA SER A 25 5.04 -10.78 6.20
C SER A 25 3.63 -10.57 5.67
N ARG A 26 3.23 -11.34 4.64
CA ARG A 26 1.84 -11.36 4.13
C ARG A 26 0.83 -11.69 5.24
N SER A 27 1.19 -12.58 6.17
CA SER A 27 0.35 -12.93 7.32
C SER A 27 0.08 -11.73 8.23
N THR A 28 1.10 -10.90 8.49
CA THR A 28 0.96 -9.66 9.26
C THR A 28 0.00 -8.70 8.56
N PHE A 29 0.11 -8.57 7.24
CA PHE A 29 -0.82 -7.75 6.48
C PHE A 29 -2.26 -8.27 6.56
N TYR A 30 -2.48 -9.58 6.46
CA TYR A 30 -3.81 -10.15 6.59
C TYR A 30 -4.40 -9.97 8.00
N ASP A 31 -3.58 -10.08 9.04
CA ASP A 31 -3.99 -9.75 10.41
C ASP A 31 -4.41 -8.28 10.54
N TRP A 32 -3.63 -7.35 9.97
CA TRP A 32 -4.02 -5.93 9.94
C TRP A 32 -5.31 -5.71 9.18
N ARG A 33 -5.51 -6.41 8.06
CA ARG A 33 -6.74 -6.32 7.27
C ARG A 33 -7.94 -6.83 8.04
N ALA A 34 -7.80 -7.94 8.77
CA ALA A 34 -8.85 -8.47 9.65
C ALA A 34 -9.19 -7.50 10.79
N LYS A 35 -8.19 -6.77 11.30
CA LYS A 35 -8.33 -5.74 12.33
C LYS A 35 -8.77 -4.36 11.80
N GLY A 36 -8.99 -4.22 10.50
CA GLY A 36 -9.34 -2.92 9.88
C GLY A 36 -8.21 -1.89 9.91
N ARG A 37 -6.96 -2.32 10.05
CA ARG A 37 -5.76 -1.47 10.15
C ARG A 37 -4.93 -1.44 8.88
N ALA A 38 -5.30 -2.17 7.83
CA ALA A 38 -4.61 -2.18 6.55
C ALA A 38 -5.07 -1.04 5.62
N PRO A 39 -4.24 -0.60 4.65
CA PRO A 39 -4.66 0.37 3.65
C PRO A 39 -5.77 -0.18 2.75
N ARG A 40 -6.43 0.71 2.01
CA ARG A 40 -7.52 0.33 1.10
C ARG A 40 -7.01 -0.55 -0.03
N CYS A 41 -7.58 -1.74 -0.12
CA CYS A 41 -7.24 -2.74 -1.11
C CYS A 41 -8.36 -2.93 -2.12
N ILE A 42 -8.01 -2.99 -3.40
CA ILE A 42 -8.87 -3.39 -4.50
C ILE A 42 -8.68 -4.90 -4.69
N LYS A 43 -9.73 -5.68 -4.44
CA LYS A 43 -9.75 -7.12 -4.74
C LYS A 43 -10.05 -7.32 -6.22
N LEU A 44 -9.14 -7.96 -6.93
CA LEU A 44 -9.31 -8.34 -8.33
C LEU A 44 -10.10 -9.66 -8.45
N PRO A 45 -10.75 -9.92 -9.60
CA PRO A 45 -11.51 -11.16 -9.82
C PRO A 45 -10.67 -12.44 -9.74
N ASN A 46 -9.36 -12.33 -9.98
CA ASN A 46 -8.41 -13.44 -9.83
C ASN A 46 -7.98 -13.71 -8.35
N GLY A 47 -8.47 -12.90 -7.40
CA GLY A 47 -8.14 -13.01 -5.97
C GLY A 47 -6.94 -12.18 -5.52
N ASP A 48 -6.19 -11.57 -6.43
CA ASP A 48 -5.09 -10.67 -6.07
C ASP A 48 -5.58 -9.36 -5.46
N LEU A 49 -4.70 -8.75 -4.67
CA LEU A 49 -4.93 -7.43 -4.07
C LEU A 49 -4.05 -6.38 -4.75
N ARG A 50 -4.68 -5.26 -5.09
CA ARG A 50 -4.01 -4.05 -5.56
C ARG A 50 -4.29 -2.90 -4.60
N ILE A 51 -3.24 -2.23 -4.15
CA ILE A 51 -3.32 -1.06 -3.28
C ILE A 51 -2.92 0.14 -4.10
N ARG A 52 -3.75 1.19 -4.17
CA ARG A 52 -3.32 2.42 -4.85
C ARG A 52 -2.19 3.06 -4.06
N ARG A 53 -1.18 3.58 -4.75
CA ARG A 53 -0.05 4.24 -4.07
C ARG A 53 -0.54 5.41 -3.21
N SER A 54 -1.50 6.21 -3.70
CA SER A 54 -2.07 7.31 -2.90
C SER A 54 -2.82 6.82 -1.65
N ASP A 55 -3.61 5.74 -1.73
CA ASP A 55 -4.25 5.16 -0.53
C ASP A 55 -3.21 4.64 0.48
N TYR A 56 -2.09 4.09 -0.01
CA TYR A 56 -0.98 3.66 0.83
C TYR A 56 -0.27 4.84 1.51
N GLU A 57 0.06 5.90 0.76
CA GLU A 57 0.67 7.12 1.29
C GLU A 57 -0.25 7.82 2.31
N HIS A 58 -1.55 7.93 2.02
CA HIS A 58 -2.52 8.47 2.98
C HIS A 58 -2.59 7.65 4.27
N TRP A 59 -2.52 6.32 4.14
CA TRP A 59 -2.52 5.41 5.30
C TRP A 59 -1.24 5.53 6.14
N LEU A 60 -0.08 5.77 5.51
CA LEU A 60 1.17 6.07 6.21
C LEU A 60 1.08 7.41 6.93
N ASN A 61 0.60 8.46 6.25
CA ASN A 61 0.47 9.80 6.83
C ASN A 61 -0.49 9.83 8.03
N ASP A 62 -1.58 9.05 8.00
CA ASP A 62 -2.49 8.86 9.15
C ASP A 62 -1.81 8.23 10.38
N ARG A 63 -0.70 7.51 10.16
CA ARG A 63 0.08 6.81 11.18
C ARG A 63 1.41 7.48 11.51
N GLU A 64 1.79 8.50 10.76
CA GLU A 64 2.95 9.32 11.08
C GLU A 64 2.63 10.13 12.33
N ASP A 65 3.22 9.70 13.44
CA ASP A 65 3.20 10.41 14.70
C ASP A 65 4.28 11.48 14.66
N TYR A 66 3.86 12.74 14.57
CA TYR A 66 4.76 13.90 14.64
C TYR A 66 5.06 14.19 16.12
N VAL A 67 6.01 13.44 16.68
CA VAL A 67 6.58 13.73 18.01
C VAL A 67 7.76 14.67 17.93
#